data_AF-A0A363NWF0-F1
#
_entry.id   AF-A0A363NWF0-F1
#
_cell.length_a   1.000
_cell.length_b   1.000
_cell.length_c   1.000
_cell.angle_alpha   90.00
_cell.angle_beta   90.00
_cell.angle_gamma   90.00
#
_symmetry.space_group_name_H-M   'P 1'
#
loop_
_entity.id
_entity.type
_entity.pdbx_description
1 polymer ?
#
loop_
_entity_poly.entity_id
_entity_poly.type
_entity_poly.pdbx_seq_one_letter_code
_entity_poly.pdbx_strand_id
1 'polypeptide(L)'
;MNKFKEIVENYFKHSIDSYHSCIQNEENRYLFREIGLSHSDVQPEKDSIKILYNDSRSAYYVIEVRLNLRSKQLNLGHYILILNEENQVLDDYLVFI
;
A
#
# COMPACT_ATOMS: atom_id res chain seq x y z
N MET A 1 17.61 -18.06 -4.38
CA MET A 1 16.81 -16.84 -4.65
C MET A 1 17.61 -15.63 -4.19
N ASN A 2 17.63 -14.51 -4.91
CA ASN A 2 18.42 -13.33 -4.53
C ASN A 2 17.81 -12.69 -3.26
N LYS A 3 18.60 -12.51 -2.20
CA LYS A 3 18.18 -11.95 -0.90
C LYS A 3 17.50 -10.58 -1.04
N PHE A 4 17.95 -9.75 -1.98
CA PHE A 4 17.32 -8.46 -2.26
C PHE A 4 15.89 -8.61 -2.79
N LYS A 5 15.66 -9.60 -3.67
CA LYS A 5 14.33 -9.88 -4.21
C LYS A 5 13.38 -10.32 -3.11
N GLU A 6 13.83 -11.15 -2.17
CA GLU A 6 13.03 -11.61 -1.04
C GLU A 6 12.58 -10.44 -0.15
N ILE A 7 13.47 -9.49 0.14
CA ILE A 7 13.13 -8.28 0.93
C ILE A 7 12.05 -7.46 0.22
N VAL A 8 12.21 -7.19 -1.07
CA VAL A 8 11.22 -6.45 -1.87
C VAL A 8 9.87 -7.15 -1.90
N GLU A 9 9.86 -8.47 -2.07
CA GLU A 9 8.64 -9.28 -2.06
C GLU A 9 7.93 -9.24 -0.70
N ASN A 10 8.68 -9.24 0.41
CA ASN A 10 8.11 -9.14 1.75
C ASN A 10 7.42 -7.79 2.00
N TYR A 11 7.99 -6.69 1.50
CA TYR A 11 7.35 -5.37 1.58
C TYR A 11 6.01 -5.32 0.83
N PHE A 12 5.99 -5.84 -0.40
CA PHE A 12 4.75 -5.89 -1.15
C PHE A 12 3.72 -6.83 -0.54
N LYS A 13 4.14 -7.98 -0.01
CA LYS A 13 3.23 -8.88 0.71
C LYS A 13 2.59 -8.18 1.90
N HIS A 14 3.39 -7.51 2.73
CA HIS A 14 2.86 -6.76 3.88
C HIS A 14 1.87 -5.68 3.43
N SER A 15 2.20 -4.91 2.38
CA SER A 15 1.31 -3.88 1.84
C SER A 15 -0.02 -4.45 1.30
N ILE A 16 0.01 -5.61 0.64
CA ILE A 16 -1.21 -6.29 0.16
C ILE A 16 -2.06 -6.79 1.34
N ASP A 17 -1.44 -7.38 2.36
CA ASP A 17 -2.14 -7.84 3.56
C ASP A 17 -2.79 -6.67 4.32
N SER A 18 -2.09 -5.53 4.43
CA SER A 18 -2.62 -4.30 5.03
C SER A 18 -3.75 -3.70 4.20
N TYR A 19 -3.63 -3.66 2.87
CA TYR A 19 -4.71 -3.23 1.98
C TYR A 19 -5.97 -4.08 2.19
N HIS A 20 -5.84 -5.41 2.22
CA HIS A 20 -6.99 -6.30 2.44
C HIS A 20 -7.64 -6.08 3.81
N SER A 21 -6.86 -5.80 4.84
CA SER A 21 -7.37 -5.44 6.17
C SER A 21 -8.10 -4.09 6.13
N CYS A 22 -7.54 -3.09 5.44
CA CYS A 22 -8.10 -1.76 5.29
C CYS A 22 -9.48 -1.79 4.59
N ILE A 23 -9.62 -2.52 3.48
CA ILE A 23 -10.90 -2.59 2.73
C ILE A 23 -11.97 -3.44 3.40
N GLN A 24 -11.58 -4.32 4.34
CA GLN A 24 -12.50 -5.12 5.13
C GLN A 24 -13.04 -4.38 6.35
N ASN A 25 -12.39 -3.27 6.76
CA ASN A 25 -12.89 -2.41 7.82
C ASN A 25 -14.27 -1.84 7.45
N GLU A 26 -15.24 -1.96 8.36
CA GLU A 26 -16.61 -1.51 8.13
C GLU A 26 -16.70 -0.01 7.84
N GLU A 27 -15.81 0.76 8.46
CA GLU A 27 -15.70 2.21 8.25
C GLU A 27 -15.32 2.56 6.82
N ASN A 28 -14.65 1.67 6.08
CA ASN A 28 -14.19 1.92 4.71
C ASN A 28 -15.16 1.40 3.65
N ARG A 29 -16.27 0.76 4.02
CA ARG A 29 -17.24 0.21 3.07
C ARG A 29 -17.89 1.27 2.18
N TYR A 30 -17.97 2.53 2.62
CA TYR A 30 -18.59 3.60 1.83
C TYR A 30 -17.76 3.97 0.60
N LEU A 31 -16.43 3.87 0.68
CA LEU A 31 -15.52 4.27 -0.41
C LEU A 31 -15.80 3.49 -1.69
N PHE A 32 -16.07 2.20 -1.57
CA PHE A 32 -16.42 1.32 -2.69
C PHE A 32 -17.79 1.66 -3.30
N ARG A 33 -18.72 2.18 -2.50
CA ARG A 33 -20.01 2.68 -3.01
C ARG A 33 -19.83 3.94 -3.84
N GLU A 34 -18.93 4.82 -3.46
CA GLU A 34 -18.66 6.07 -4.19
C GLU A 34 -18.09 5.82 -5.60
N ILE A 35 -17.21 4.82 -5.73
CA ILE A 35 -16.66 4.41 -7.03
C ILE A 35 -17.57 3.41 -7.79
N GLY A 36 -18.68 2.99 -7.19
CA GLY A 36 -19.65 2.07 -7.82
C GLY A 36 -19.10 0.66 -8.09
N LEU A 37 -18.12 0.19 -7.31
CA LEU A 37 -17.48 -1.12 -7.48
C LEU A 37 -17.55 -1.93 -6.20
N SER A 38 -17.52 -3.26 -6.31
CA SER A 38 -17.26 -4.12 -5.14
C SER A 38 -15.77 -4.08 -4.80
N HIS A 39 -15.42 -4.23 -3.53
CA HIS A 39 -14.04 -4.44 -3.09
C HIS A 39 -13.38 -5.66 -3.76
N SER A 40 -14.15 -6.67 -4.18
CA SER A 40 -13.67 -7.81 -4.96
C SER A 40 -13.23 -7.46 -6.38
N ASP A 41 -13.74 -6.36 -6.94
CA ASP A 41 -13.45 -5.92 -8.30
C ASP A 41 -12.16 -5.09 -8.40
N VAL A 42 -11.59 -4.71 -7.25
CA VAL A 42 -10.38 -3.88 -7.13
C VAL A 42 -9.19 -4.75 -6.75
N GLN A 43 -8.23 -4.83 -7.65
CA GLN A 43 -7.02 -5.62 -7.51
C GLN A 43 -5.82 -4.69 -7.23
N PRO A 44 -5.05 -4.93 -6.15
CA PRO A 44 -3.81 -4.23 -5.90
C PRO A 44 -2.70 -4.78 -6.80
N GLU A 45 -1.95 -3.89 -7.45
CA GLU A 45 -0.75 -4.20 -8.23
C GLU A 45 0.48 -3.52 -7.63
N LYS A 46 1.60 -4.25 -7.59
CA LYS A 46 2.88 -3.72 -7.10
C LYS A 46 3.30 -2.51 -7.93
N ASP A 47 3.56 -1.38 -7.28
CA ASP A 47 4.00 -0.16 -7.95
C ASP A 47 5.44 0.20 -7.56
N SER A 48 5.64 0.70 -6.34
CA SER A 48 6.93 1.24 -5.92
C SER A 48 7.21 1.02 -4.44
N ILE A 49 8.49 1.01 -4.10
CA ILE A 49 8.99 1.09 -2.73
C ILE A 49 9.96 2.28 -2.69
N LYS A 50 9.75 3.20 -1.75
CA LYS A 50 10.63 4.34 -1.52
C LYS A 50 11.14 4.31 -0.09
N ILE A 51 12.39 4.71 0.07
CA ILE A 51 13.01 4.95 1.38
C ILE A 51 13.18 6.47 1.50
N LEU A 52 12.51 7.07 2.47
CA LEU A 52 12.45 8.52 2.66
C LEU A 52 13.13 8.89 3.98
N TYR A 53 14.14 9.77 3.91
CA TYR A 53 14.85 10.28 5.09
C TYR A 53 14.31 11.66 5.44
N ASN A 54 13.96 11.88 6.71
CA ASN A 54 13.35 13.13 7.17
C ASN A 54 14.32 14.32 7.16
N ASP A 55 15.62 14.07 7.37
CA ASP A 55 16.68 15.06 7.17
C ASP A 55 18.02 14.35 6.89
N SER A 56 19.01 15.09 6.40
CA SER A 56 20.33 14.56 5.98
C SER A 56 21.21 14.02 7.11
N ARG A 57 20.82 14.22 8.36
CA ARG A 57 21.52 13.78 9.59
C ARG A 57 20.70 12.77 10.39
N SER A 58 19.44 12.57 10.04
CA SER A 58 18.53 11.61 10.68
C SER A 58 18.93 10.18 10.31
N ALA A 59 19.14 9.34 11.33
CA ALA A 59 19.22 7.89 11.16
C ALA A 59 17.85 7.26 10.84
N TYR A 60 16.77 8.01 11.08
CA TYR A 60 15.40 7.58 10.85
C TYR A 60 15.00 7.80 9.40
N TYR A 61 14.44 6.75 8.81
CA TYR A 61 13.81 6.76 7.52
C TYR A 61 12.46 6.06 7.62
N VAL A 62 11.56 6.39 6.70
CA VAL A 62 10.34 5.62 6.49
C VAL A 62 10.42 4.88 5.17
N ILE A 63 9.73 3.75 5.11
CA ILE A 63 9.56 2.96 3.91
C ILE A 63 8.12 3.18 3.44
N GLU A 64 7.97 3.80 2.27
CA GLU A 64 6.67 3.96 1.60
C GLU A 64 6.52 2.86 0.56
N VAL A 65 5.55 1.98 0.74
CA VAL A 65 5.19 0.93 -0.22
C VAL A 65 3.88 1.33 -0.89
N ARG A 66 3.91 1.50 -2.21
CA ARG A 66 2.75 1.86 -3.01
C ARG A 66 2.24 0.67 -3.82
N LEU A 67 0.92 0.52 -3.81
CA LEU A 67 0.16 -0.37 -4.69
C LEU A 67 -0.73 0.48 -5.59
N ASN A 68 -0.77 0.19 -6.89
CA ASN A 68 -1.78 0.75 -7.77
C ASN A 68 -3.06 -0.07 -7.66
N LEU A 69 -4.21 0.59 -7.68
CA LEU A 69 -5.51 -0.08 -7.58
C LEU A 69 -6.16 -0.11 -8.96
N ARG A 70 -6.51 -1.31 -9.42
CA ARG A 70 -7.09 -1.49 -10.75
C ARG A 70 -8.36 -2.30 -10.73
N SER A 71 -9.25 -1.97 -11.67
CA SER A 71 -10.35 -2.85 -12.05
C SER A 71 -10.35 -3.00 -13.56
N LYS A 72 -10.12 -4.22 -14.04
CA LYS A 72 -9.91 -4.51 -15.48
C LYS A 72 -8.78 -3.65 -16.06
N GLN A 73 -9.12 -2.69 -16.93
CA GLN A 73 -8.17 -1.76 -17.57
C GLN A 73 -8.22 -0.36 -16.95
N LEU A 74 -9.05 -0.14 -15.93
CA LEU A 74 -9.21 1.14 -15.27
C LEU A 74 -8.21 1.27 -14.12
N ASN A 75 -7.50 2.40 -14.06
CA ASN A 75 -6.77 2.82 -12.88
C ASN A 75 -7.75 3.51 -11.93
N LEU A 76 -7.91 2.96 -10.74
CA LEU A 76 -8.82 3.48 -9.72
C LEU A 76 -8.12 4.39 -8.72
N GLY A 77 -6.80 4.30 -8.60
CA GLY A 77 -6.06 5.01 -7.57
C GLY A 77 -4.91 4.22 -7.00
N HIS A 78 -4.62 4.43 -5.72
CA HIS A 78 -3.48 3.79 -5.06
C HIS A 78 -3.73 3.56 -3.57
N TYR A 79 -3.03 2.56 -3.04
CA TYR A 79 -2.85 2.34 -1.61
C TYR A 79 -1.39 2.57 -1.25
N ILE A 80 -1.13 3.25 -0.15
CA ILE A 80 0.22 3.49 0.38
C ILE A 80 0.28 2.95 1.80
N LEU A 81 1.29 2.14 2.08
CA LEU A 81 1.66 1.70 3.42
C LEU A 81 2.96 2.40 3.83
N ILE A 82 2.99 3.01 5.01
CA ILE A 82 4.17 3.65 5.59
C ILE A 82 4.67 2.82 6.76
N LEU A 83 5.93 2.41 6.69
CA LEU A 83 6.62 1.64 7.73
C LEU A 83 7.79 2.43 8.30
N ASN A 84 8.11 2.21 9.57
CA ASN A 84 9.41 2.60 10.13
C ASN A 84 10.50 1.56 9.79
N GLU A 85 11.73 1.83 10.20
CA GLU A 85 12.90 0.96 10.01
C GLU A 85 12.78 -0.42 10.68
N GLU A 86 11.89 -0.57 11.65
CA GLU A 86 11.55 -1.83 12.33
C GLU A 86 10.42 -2.60 11.62
N ASN A 87 9.97 -2.13 10.45
CA ASN A 87 8.81 -2.62 9.69
C ASN A 87 7.46 -2.51 10.43
N GLN A 88 7.36 -1.63 11.43
CA GLN A 88 6.09 -1.33 12.09
C GLN A 88 5.30 -0.34 11.25
N VAL A 89 3.99 -0.57 11.14
CA VAL A 89 3.08 0.33 10.43
C VAL A 89 2.95 1.64 11.19
N LEU A 90 3.30 2.75 10.52
CA LEU A 90 3.11 4.10 11.02
C LEU A 90 1.80 4.69 10.54
N ASP A 91 1.47 4.47 9.27
CA ASP A 91 0.26 5.01 8.64
C ASP A 91 -0.07 4.24 7.35
N ASP A 92 -1.30 4.40 6.86
CA ASP A 92 -1.71 3.98 5.53
C ASP A 92 -2.73 4.92 4.89
N TYR A 93 -2.74 4.93 3.55
CA TYR A 93 -3.66 5.76 2.77
C TYR A 93 -4.29 4.96 1.64
N LEU A 94 -5.61 5.05 1.53
CA LEU A 94 -6.38 4.57 0.40
C LEU A 94 -6.96 5.76 -0.36
N VAL A 95 -6.53 5.94 -1.61
CA VAL A 95 -6.94 7.08 -2.44
C VAL A 95 -7.52 6.58 -3.75
N PHE A 96 -8.76 6.97 -4.04
CA PHE A 96 -9.42 6.78 -5.33
C PHE A 96 -9.34 8.06 -6.19
N ILE A 97 -9.30 7.92 -7.52
CA ILE A 97 -9.19 9.02 -8.52
C ILE A 97 -10.51 9.19 -9.27
#